data_AF-A0ABD0PSD7-F1
#
_entry.id   AF-A0ABD0PSD7-F1
#
_cell.length_a   1.000
_cell.length_b   1.000
_cell.length_c   1.000
_cell.angle_alpha   90.00
_cell.angle_beta   90.00
_cell.angle_gamma   90.00
#
_symmetry.space_group_name_H-M   'P 1'
#
loop_
_entity.id
_entity.type
_entity.pdbx_description
1 polymer ?
#
loop_
_entity_poly.entity_id
_entity_poly.type
_entity_poly.pdbx_seq_one_letter_code
_entity_poly.pdbx_strand_id
1 'polypeptide(L)'
;MPLGTLPDMENTEEAIRLLKSMKDSQDPFFLAVGFYKPHIPFRIPREYLKLYPIESMMLAPDPDVPKKLPNVAYNPWTDIRKREDVQALNLSFPYGPIPKDFQ
;
A
#
# COMPACT_ATOMS: atom_id res chain seq x y z
N MET A 1 -12.88 -9.75 -13.59
CA MET A 1 -12.29 -8.73 -12.72
C MET A 1 -13.34 -7.65 -12.54
N PRO A 2 -13.72 -7.31 -11.32
CA PRO A 2 -14.59 -6.17 -11.12
C PRO A 2 -13.77 -4.94 -11.51
N LEU A 3 -14.21 -4.29 -12.58
CA LEU A 3 -13.52 -3.17 -13.27
C LEU A 3 -14.37 -1.90 -13.16
N GLY A 4 -15.30 -1.86 -12.20
CA GLY A 4 -16.23 -0.74 -12.04
C GLY A 4 -15.64 0.36 -11.18
N THR A 5 -14.95 0.00 -10.08
CA THR A 5 -14.42 0.96 -9.10
C THR A 5 -13.04 0.54 -8.54
N LEU A 6 -12.75 0.80 -7.25
CA LEU A 6 -11.56 0.31 -6.56
C LEU A 6 -11.84 -1.10 -5.97
N PRO A 7 -10.87 -2.03 -6.03
CA PRO A 7 -11.08 -3.42 -5.61
C PRO A 7 -11.61 -3.57 -4.18
N ASP A 8 -11.15 -2.74 -3.26
CA ASP A 8 -11.55 -2.79 -1.86
C ASP A 8 -12.98 -2.28 -1.62
N MET A 9 -13.44 -1.34 -2.45
CA MET A 9 -14.84 -0.90 -2.43
C MET A 9 -15.75 -2.02 -2.93
N GLU A 10 -15.37 -2.67 -4.03
CA GLU A 10 -16.13 -3.79 -4.60
C GLU A 10 -16.16 -5.00 -3.65
N ASN A 11 -15.03 -5.32 -3.00
CA ASN A 11 -14.96 -6.36 -1.98
C ASN A 11 -15.88 -6.03 -0.77
N THR A 12 -15.95 -4.76 -0.38
CA THR A 12 -16.81 -4.31 0.72
C THR A 12 -18.29 -4.46 0.36
N GLU A 13 -18.68 -3.99 -0.83
CA GLU A 13 -20.07 -4.10 -1.31
C GLU A 13 -20.51 -5.56 -1.41
N GLU A 14 -19.64 -6.44 -1.91
CA GLU A 14 -19.94 -7.86 -2.04
C GLU A 14 -20.01 -8.55 -0.66
N ALA A 15 -19.11 -8.21 0.26
CA ALA A 15 -19.20 -8.72 1.64
C ALA A 15 -20.51 -8.31 2.30
N ILE A 16 -20.95 -7.05 2.14
CA ILE A 16 -22.25 -6.58 2.64
C ILE A 16 -23.41 -7.36 2.00
N ARG A 17 -23.34 -7.63 0.69
CA ARG A 17 -24.36 -8.42 -0.02
C ARG A 17 -24.44 -9.85 0.53
N LEU A 18 -23.31 -10.51 0.74
CA LEU A 18 -23.22 -11.87 1.31
C LEU A 18 -23.75 -11.90 2.74
N LEU A 19 -23.37 -10.93 3.58
CA LEU A 19 -23.90 -10.81 4.95
C LEU A 19 -25.42 -10.66 4.95
N LYS A 20 -25.98 -9.86 4.03
CA LYS A 20 -27.43 -9.71 3.88
C LYS A 20 -28.09 -11.01 3.43
N SER A 21 -27.50 -11.76 2.50
CA SER A 21 -28.08 -13.02 2.03
C SER A 21 -28.01 -14.14 3.06
N MET A 22 -26.99 -14.13 3.93
CA MET A 22 -26.86 -15.13 5.00
C MET A 22 -27.72 -14.81 6.23
N LYS A 23 -28.28 -13.59 6.34
CA LYS A 23 -29.03 -13.14 7.51
C LYS A 23 -30.21 -14.05 7.87
N ASP A 24 -30.94 -14.53 6.86
CA ASP A 24 -32.12 -15.37 7.04
C ASP A 24 -31.81 -16.88 6.92
N SER A 25 -30.52 -17.23 6.73
CA SER A 25 -30.05 -18.62 6.71
C SER A 25 -29.92 -19.16 8.13
N GLN A 26 -30.30 -20.42 8.33
CA GLN A 26 -30.07 -21.12 9.59
C GLN A 26 -28.67 -21.77 9.66
N ASP A 27 -27.99 -21.87 8.52
CA ASP A 27 -26.66 -22.46 8.45
C ASP A 27 -25.59 -21.46 8.89
N PRO A 28 -24.61 -21.89 9.73
CA PRO A 28 -23.46 -21.05 10.05
C PRO A 28 -22.64 -20.79 8.78
N PHE A 29 -22.05 -19.60 8.69
CA PHE A 29 -21.19 -19.22 7.57
C PHE A 29 -19.79 -18.85 8.03
N PHE A 30 -18.83 -19.04 7.12
CA PHE A 30 -17.48 -18.51 7.23
C PHE A 30 -17.24 -17.58 6.05
N LEU A 31 -16.91 -16.31 6.33
CA LEU A 31 -16.64 -15.31 5.30
C LEU A 31 -15.25 -14.72 5.52
N ALA A 32 -14.38 -14.86 4.52
CA ALA A 32 -13.10 -14.17 4.46
C ALA A 32 -13.20 -12.97 3.51
N VAL A 33 -12.86 -11.79 4.01
CA VAL A 33 -12.83 -10.55 3.21
C VAL A 33 -11.39 -10.05 3.19
N GLY A 34 -10.74 -10.15 2.03
CA GLY A 34 -9.37 -9.70 1.84
C GLY A 34 -9.31 -8.32 1.21
N PHE A 35 -8.69 -7.35 1.89
CA PHE A 35 -8.40 -6.04 1.32
C PHE A 35 -7.03 -6.01 0.64
N TYR A 36 -6.94 -5.30 -0.48
CA TYR A 36 -5.74 -5.08 -1.26
C TYR A 36 -4.89 -3.94 -0.70
N LYS A 37 -5.48 -2.82 -0.25
CA LYS A 37 -4.71 -1.73 0.37
C LYS A 37 -4.22 -2.16 1.76
N PRO A 38 -3.02 -1.75 2.18
CA PRO A 38 -2.16 -0.70 1.61
C PRO A 38 -1.14 -1.20 0.58
N HIS A 39 -1.27 -2.40 0.00
CA HIS A 39 -0.31 -2.87 -1.00
C HIS A 39 -0.21 -1.89 -2.17
N ILE A 40 0.98 -1.73 -2.75
CA ILE A 40 1.20 -0.88 -3.92
C ILE A 40 0.39 -1.36 -5.15
N PRO A 41 0.02 -0.47 -6.09
CA PRO A 41 0.13 0.98 -6.02
C PRO A 41 -0.88 1.60 -5.04
N PHE A 42 -0.55 2.78 -4.50
CA PHE A 42 -1.42 3.55 -3.60
C PHE A 42 -2.55 4.27 -4.35
N ARG A 43 -3.43 3.48 -4.99
CA ARG A 43 -4.63 3.97 -5.67
C ARG A 43 -5.79 4.02 -4.67
N ILE A 44 -6.05 5.21 -4.12
CA ILE A 44 -7.07 5.48 -3.10
C ILE A 44 -7.93 6.69 -3.47
N PRO A 45 -9.13 6.86 -2.87
CA PRO A 45 -9.89 8.10 -2.98
C PRO A 45 -9.11 9.29 -2.41
N ARG A 46 -9.14 10.42 -3.13
CA ARG A 46 -8.29 11.59 -2.81
C ARG A 46 -8.63 12.24 -1.48
N GLU A 47 -9.86 12.10 -1.00
CA GLU A 47 -10.30 12.63 0.29
C GLU A 47 -9.47 12.09 1.47
N TYR A 48 -8.95 10.87 1.38
CA TYR A 48 -8.08 10.31 2.42
C TYR A 48 -6.71 10.98 2.48
N LEU A 49 -6.25 11.61 1.39
CA LEU A 49 -5.00 12.40 1.41
C LEU A 49 -5.14 13.64 2.31
N LYS A 50 -6.36 14.18 2.49
CA LYS A 50 -6.61 15.33 3.36
C LYS A 50 -6.35 15.02 4.84
N LEU A 51 -6.34 13.75 5.22
CA LEU A 51 -6.04 13.32 6.59
C LEU A 51 -4.55 13.45 6.93
N TYR A 52 -3.68 13.53 5.91
CA TYR A 52 -2.24 13.56 6.09
C TYR A 52 -1.60 14.66 5.22
N PRO A 53 -1.67 15.94 5.65
CA PRO A 53 -0.98 17.04 4.97
C PRO A 53 0.53 16.80 4.93
N ILE A 54 1.15 16.98 3.75
CA ILE A 54 2.58 16.70 3.54
C ILE A 54 3.44 17.59 4.45
N GLU A 55 3.03 18.84 4.68
CA GLU A 55 3.74 19.80 5.53
C GLU A 55 3.79 19.38 7.01
N SER A 56 2.94 18.44 7.41
CA SER A 56 2.88 17.87 8.76
C SER A 56 3.56 16.50 8.87
N MET A 57 3.98 15.91 7.75
CA MET A 57 4.68 14.64 7.76
C MET A 57 6.14 14.85 8.17
N MET A 58 6.65 13.92 8.97
CA MET A 58 8.07 13.82 9.30
C MET A 58 8.64 12.56 8.67
N LEU A 59 9.92 12.62 8.31
CA LEU A 59 10.66 11.43 7.89
C LEU A 59 10.67 10.37 8.99
N ALA A 60 11.03 9.14 8.60
CA ALA A 60 11.47 8.15 9.56
C ALA A 60 12.60 8.73 10.44
N PRO A 61 12.65 8.45 11.75
CA PRO A 61 13.68 8.98 12.66
C PRO A 61 15.13 8.64 12.25
N ASP A 62 15.30 7.55 11.51
CA ASP A 62 16.56 6.96 11.08
C ASP A 62 16.54 6.61 9.56
N PRO A 63 16.52 7.62 8.67
CA PRO A 63 16.34 7.39 7.23
C PRO A 63 17.61 6.83 6.54
N ASP A 64 18.75 6.87 7.21
CA ASP A 64 20.03 6.41 6.67
C ASP A 64 20.25 4.91 6.94
N VAL A 65 20.85 4.21 5.98
CA VAL A 65 21.23 2.79 6.16
C VAL A 65 22.24 2.67 7.30
N PRO A 66 21.97 1.88 8.37
CA PRO A 66 22.87 1.79 9.51
C PRO A 66 24.24 1.23 9.14
N LYS A 67 25.32 1.84 9.62
CA LYS A 67 26.72 1.42 9.34
C LYS A 67 27.04 -0.03 9.70
N LYS A 68 26.28 -0.62 10.64
CA LYS A 68 26.46 -1.99 11.13
C LYS A 68 25.46 -2.98 10.52
N LEU A 69 24.59 -2.56 9.61
CA LEU A 69 23.64 -3.45 8.94
C LEU A 69 24.42 -4.34 7.94
N PRO A 70 24.45 -5.67 8.11
CA PRO A 70 25.10 -6.53 7.14
C PRO A 70 24.30 -6.55 5.83
N ASN A 71 25.01 -6.57 4.69
CA ASN A 71 24.40 -6.50 3.35
C ASN A 71 23.33 -7.59 3.13
N VAL A 72 23.51 -8.79 3.69
CA VAL A 72 22.56 -9.91 3.57
C VAL A 72 21.20 -9.61 4.20
N ALA A 73 21.14 -8.68 5.15
CA ALA A 73 19.90 -8.30 5.83
C ALA A 73 19.18 -7.12 5.15
N TYR A 74 19.79 -6.47 4.15
CA TYR A 74 19.20 -5.33 3.46
C TYR A 74 18.34 -5.77 2.27
N ASN A 75 17.10 -5.31 2.20
CA ASN A 75 16.24 -5.54 1.04
C ASN A 75 16.32 -4.34 0.08
N PRO A 76 16.60 -4.54 -1.22
CA PRO A 76 16.78 -3.44 -2.18
C PRO A 76 15.46 -2.87 -2.76
N TRP A 77 14.30 -3.31 -2.25
CA TRP A 77 12.97 -2.80 -2.61
C TRP A 77 12.76 -2.68 -4.13
N THR A 78 13.07 -3.75 -4.86
CA THR A 78 13.11 -3.78 -6.34
C THR A 78 11.76 -3.56 -7.02
N ASP A 79 10.64 -3.88 -6.37
CA ASP A 79 9.31 -3.69 -6.95
C ASP A 79 8.97 -2.21 -7.13
N ILE A 80 9.16 -1.39 -6.08
CA ILE A 80 8.89 0.05 -6.18
C ILE A 80 9.85 0.74 -7.15
N ARG A 81 11.10 0.27 -7.31
CA ARG A 81 12.07 0.82 -8.31
C ARG A 81 11.61 0.70 -9.75
N LYS A 82 10.69 -0.22 -10.06
CA LYS A 82 10.16 -0.43 -11.42
C LYS A 82 8.97 0.47 -11.74
N ARG A 83 8.46 1.23 -10.77
CA ARG A 83 7.36 2.18 -10.98
C ARG A 83 7.89 3.41 -11.68
N GLU A 84 7.10 3.98 -12.59
CA GLU A 84 7.55 5.04 -13.51
C GLU A 84 8.13 6.27 -12.76
N ASP A 85 7.48 6.65 -11.67
CA ASP A 85 7.87 7.75 -10.79
C ASP A 85 9.23 7.51 -10.09
N VAL A 86 9.44 6.32 -9.54
CA VAL A 86 10.70 5.96 -8.87
C VAL A 86 11.81 5.67 -9.89
N GLN A 87 11.48 5.03 -11.01
CA GLN A 87 12.43 4.72 -12.08
C GLN A 87 13.03 6.00 -12.66
N ALA A 88 12.21 7.06 -12.82
CA ALA A 88 12.64 8.36 -13.30
C ALA A 88 13.71 9.03 -12.40
N LEU A 89 13.82 8.62 -11.13
CA LEU A 89 14.83 9.15 -10.20
C LEU A 89 16.24 8.57 -10.44
N ASN A 90 16.37 7.51 -11.24
CA ASN A 90 17.65 6.86 -11.60
C ASN A 90 18.57 6.57 -10.38
N LEU A 91 17.99 6.02 -9.31
CA LEU A 91 18.68 5.76 -8.05
C LEU A 91 19.69 4.63 -8.17
N SER A 92 20.85 4.77 -7.52
CA SER A 92 21.85 3.70 -7.49
C SER A 92 21.29 2.43 -6.84
N PHE A 93 21.70 1.27 -7.36
CA PHE A 93 21.34 -0.04 -6.82
C PHE A 93 22.53 -0.63 -6.05
N PRO A 94 22.33 -1.27 -4.88
CA PRO A 94 21.06 -1.50 -4.18
C PRO A 94 20.69 -0.43 -3.14
N TYR A 95 21.59 0.50 -2.83
CA TYR A 95 21.48 1.36 -1.64
C TYR A 95 21.06 2.81 -1.89
N GLY A 96 20.90 3.24 -3.15
CA GLY A 96 20.50 4.61 -3.46
C GLY A 96 19.13 4.92 -2.84
N PRO A 97 19.02 5.88 -1.90
CA PRO A 97 17.76 6.22 -1.23
C PRO A 97 16.90 7.13 -2.10
N ILE A 98 15.61 7.25 -1.77
CA ILE A 98 14.74 8.27 -2.35
C ILE A 98 15.32 9.67 -2.02
N PRO A 99 15.33 10.65 -2.93
CA PRO A 99 15.87 11.98 -2.62
C PRO A 99 15.08 12.64 -1.48
N LYS A 100 15.76 13.40 -0.61
CA LYS A 100 15.15 14.02 0.58
C LYS A 100 13.98 14.95 0.26
N ASP A 101 13.94 15.55 -0.92
CA ASP A 101 12.84 16.41 -1.36
C ASP A 101 11.51 15.66 -1.57
N PHE A 102 11.58 14.31 -1.69
CA PHE A 102 10.43 13.41 -1.80
C PHE A 102 10.21 12.55 -0.56
N GLN A 103 11.05 12.69 0.46
CA GLN A 103 10.84 12.03 1.75
C GLN A 103 10.03 12.98 2.63
#